data_AF-A0A5C9APH1-F1
#
_entry.id   AF-A0A5C9APH1-F1
#
_cell.length_a   1.000
_cell.length_b   1.000
_cell.length_c   1.000
_cell.angle_alpha   90.00
_cell.angle_beta   90.00
_cell.angle_gamma   90.00
#
_symmetry.space_group_name_H-M   'P 1'
#
loop_
_entity.id
_entity.type
_entity.pdbx_description
1 polymer ?
#
loop_
_entity_poly.entity_id
_entity_poly.type
_entity_poly.pdbx_seq_one_letter_code
_entity_poly.pdbx_strand_id
1 'polypeptide(L)' 'MMINVQTVAVIGSGTMGAGIAEVAASHGHQVLLYDISAEALTRAIDGI' A
#
# COMPACT_ATOMS: atom_id res chain seq x y z
N MET A 1 -3.37 22.97 12.69
CA MET A 1 -4.43 22.07 12.16
C MET A 1 -3.80 20.71 11.95
N MET A 2 -4.41 19.63 12.46
CA MET A 2 -3.92 18.27 12.24
C MET A 2 -4.73 17.65 11.10
N ILE A 3 -4.06 17.11 10.09
CA ILE A 3 -4.73 16.40 8.98
C ILE A 3 -4.87 14.94 9.39
N ASN A 4 -6.09 14.42 9.39
CA ASN A 4 -6.35 13.00 9.59
C ASN A 4 -6.38 12.30 8.22
N VAL A 5 -5.36 11.48 7.95
CA VAL A 5 -5.29 10.71 6.71
C VAL A 5 -6.09 9.42 6.90
N GLN A 6 -7.22 9.28 6.20
CA GLN A 6 -8.04 8.06 6.28
C GLN A 6 -7.64 7.01 5.25
N THR A 7 -7.22 7.45 4.06
CA THR A 7 -6.89 6.59 2.93
C THR A 7 -5.49 6.95 2.39
N VAL A 8 -4.67 5.94 2.14
CA VAL A 8 -3.33 6.05 1.57
C VAL A 8 -3.30 5.35 0.21
N ALA A 9 -2.93 6.07 -0.84
CA ALA A 9 -2.68 5.49 -2.15
C ALA A 9 -1.17 5.28 -2.33
N VAL A 10 -0.77 4.04 -2.64
CA VAL A 10 0.62 3.67 -2.91
C VAL A 10 0.75 3.32 -4.39
N ILE A 11 1.63 4.03 -5.10
CA ILE A 11 1.87 3.84 -6.54
C ILE A 11 3.19 3.10 -6.71
N GLY A 12 3.11 1.86 -7.20
CA GLY A 12 4.20 0.90 -7.28
C GLY A 12 4.10 -0.14 -6.16
N SER A 13 4.27 -1.41 -6.53
CA SER A 13 4.14 -2.59 -5.66
C SER A 13 5.45 -3.39 -5.53
N GLY A 14 6.60 -2.78 -5.88
CA GLY A 14 7.91 -3.33 -5.56
C GLY A 14 8.20 -3.31 -4.06
N THR A 15 9.40 -3.74 -3.64
CA THR A 15 9.78 -3.90 -2.21
C THR A 15 9.40 -2.71 -1.32
N MET A 16 9.70 -1.48 -1.75
CA MET A 16 9.37 -0.28 -0.99
C MET A 16 7.85 -0.02 -0.93
N GLY A 17 7.16 -0.20 -2.05
CA GLY A 17 5.71 0.04 -2.13
C GLY A 17 4.91 -0.94 -1.28
N ALA A 18 5.28 -2.22 -1.32
CA ALA A 18 4.69 -3.25 -0.46
C ALA A 18 4.87 -2.93 1.03
N GLY A 19 6.10 -2.58 1.46
CA GLY A 19 6.35 -2.22 2.87
C GLY A 19 5.62 -0.94 3.32
N ILE A 20 5.47 0.06 2.44
CA ILE A 20 4.67 1.26 2.74
C ILE A 20 3.19 0.88 2.91
N ALA A 21 2.66 0.03 2.02
CA ALA A 21 1.29 -0.46 2.09
C ALA A 21 1.04 -1.27 3.38
N GLU A 22 1.97 -2.15 3.76
CA GLU A 22 1.94 -2.93 5.01
C GLU A 22 1.88 -2.01 6.24
N VAL A 23 2.77 -1.03 6.33
CA VAL A 23 2.83 -0.11 7.46
C VAL A 23 1.56 0.74 7.54
N ALA A 24 1.06 1.24 6.40
CA ALA A 24 -0.18 2.03 6.39
C ALA A 24 -1.40 1.19 6.80
N ALA A 25 -1.52 -0.03 6.28
CA ALA A 25 -2.63 -0.94 6.58
C ALA A 25 -2.61 -1.38 8.06
N SER A 26 -1.43 -1.73 8.59
CA SER A 26 -1.27 -2.15 10.00
C SER A 26 -1.62 -1.05 11.01
N HIS A 27 -1.56 0.22 10.60
CA HIS A 27 -1.97 1.37 11.42
C HIS A 27 -3.42 1.82 11.17
N GLY A 28 -4.21 1.01 10.47
CA GLY A 28 -5.65 1.22 10.31
C GLY A 28 -6.04 2.19 9.19
N HIS A 29 -5.10 2.57 8.32
CA HIS A 29 -5.43 3.32 7.12
C HIS A 29 -5.98 2.39 6.04
N GLN A 30 -7.00 2.85 5.31
CA GLN A 30 -7.40 2.16 4.08
C GLN A 30 -6.30 2.35 3.04
N VAL A 31 -5.81 1.26 2.46
CA VAL A 31 -4.73 1.31 1.46
C VAL A 31 -5.27 0.96 0.06
N LEU A 32 -4.93 1.81 -0.91
CA LEU A 32 -5.11 1.55 -2.33
C LEU A 32 -3.74 1.33 -2.95
N LEU A 33 -3.42 0.09 -3.35
CA LEU A 33 -2.15 -0.24 -3.99
C LEU A 33 -2.35 -0.35 -5.50
N TYR A 34 -1.52 0.37 -6.26
CA TYR A 34 -1.58 0.39 -7.72
C TYR A 34 -0.25 -0.03 -8.31
N ASP A 35 -0.31 -0.88 -9.33
CA ASP A 35 0.83 -1.21 -10.19
C ASP A 35 0.31 -1.46 -11.61
N ILE A 36 1.16 -1.27 -12.60
CA ILE A 36 0.86 -1.64 -13.99
C ILE A 36 0.90 -3.16 -14.18
N SER A 37 1.62 -3.88 -13.31
CA SER A 37 1.73 -5.33 -13.34
C SER A 37 0.80 -5.98 -12.31
N ALA A 38 -0.18 -6.74 -12.80
CA ALA A 38 -1.05 -7.54 -11.94
C ALA A 38 -0.25 -8.56 -11.11
N GLU A 39 0.82 -9.13 -11.66
CA GLU A 39 1.68 -10.09 -10.94
C GLU A 39 2.45 -9.41 -9.80
N ALA A 40 2.90 -8.18 -10.00
CA ALA A 40 3.55 -7.40 -8.93
C ALA A 40 2.56 -7.09 -7.81
N LEU A 41 1.32 -6.72 -8.14
CA LEU A 41 0.24 -6.54 -7.16
C LEU A 41 -0.02 -7.81 -6.36
N THR A 42 -0.20 -8.96 -7.02
CA THR A 42 -0.43 -10.23 -6.32
C THR A 42 0.72 -10.54 -5.37
N ARG A 43 1.98 -10.46 -5.84
CA ARG A 43 3.16 -10.69 -4.98
C ARG A 43 3.24 -9.75 -3.79
N ALA A 44 2.91 -8.48 -3.98
CA ALA A 44 2.92 -7.51 -2.90
C ALA A 44 1.82 -7.80 -1.88
N ILE A 45 0.61 -8.12 -2.33
CA ILE A 45 -0.53 -8.44 -1.46
C ILE A 45 -0.28 -9.74 -0.68
N ASP A 46 0.27 -10.77 -1.32
CA ASP A 46 0.59 -12.05 -0.66
C ASP A 46 1.68 -11.89 0.43
N GLY A 47 2.47 -10.82 0.35
CA GLY A 47 3.53 -10.50 1.31
C GLY A 47 3.12 -9.54 2.44
N ILE A 48 1.89 -9.02 2.44
CA ILE A 48 1.30 -8.14 3.47
C ILE A 48 0.38 -8.96 4.37
#